data_AF-A0A7Y0EGU9-F1
#
_entry.id   AF-A0A7Y0EGU9-F1
#
_cell.length_a   1.000
_cell.length_b   1.000
_cell.length_c   1.000
_cell.angle_alpha   90.00
_cell.angle_beta   90.00
_cell.angle_gamma   90.00
#
_symmetry.space_group_name_H-M   'P 1'
#
loop_
_entity.id
_entity.type
_entity.pdbx_description
1 polymer ?
#
loop_
_entity_poly.entity_id
_entity_poly.type
_entity_poly.pdbx_seq_one_letter_code
_entity_poly.pdbx_strand_id
1 'polypeptide(L)'
;MLSKKIKIVTILASFLIISSLTFTEVKAAGVTRLGGQDRYETSANIAGQFDKLNAIVIVNGEDYHDAISSCVFAKKMGAAILLTESNTLSKASLGFLNSNLSKDKNVYIIGNTKRVSLAVESTVKNFGFINVERISGQSDYDTNSAVLDKMNVDEGTPVIFVSGAGYADGISISGIAAAKGYPILMTDVNSISSSTAEELKKIKPSKIYFVGGNGVISQTNRDNIPSIAGVSKENIVNLTGADRYETNLNIMNQFKLQSDTVAFAYGGEDNTDGKFADALAGTAYAAAKNAPILLVNNNNNKLQKQFVDSMKYSSVLVYGGIGSISDNLLGLLISNSSSAMSAYSAVLQNGAMFFSTDDSKSESLNDFLNDNNVITNKQSITHFTVLDMDGDNIPEVILELSSTNAPEAYEILHYKNGKVYGYHRVLRALEDLKSDGTFLESGGAFDHTFAKLKFNENGSDEIQIAAEVSNQENGNISETYYIGNKIVTKKEFDDFMNSNSKSKQANWYVYNNEQVSTVVK
;
A
#
# COMPACT_ATOMS: atom_id res chain seq x y z
N MET A 1 -11.83 -79.47 42.59
CA MET A 1 -12.16 -78.52 43.67
C MET A 1 -12.20 -77.12 43.08
N LEU A 2 -13.36 -76.47 43.19
CA LEU A 2 -13.60 -75.10 42.72
C LEU A 2 -12.72 -74.09 43.48
N SER A 3 -12.21 -73.09 42.79
CA SER A 3 -12.32 -71.71 43.28
C SER A 3 -12.20 -70.70 42.14
N LYS A 4 -13.31 -69.98 41.92
CA LYS A 4 -13.46 -68.81 41.03
C LYS A 4 -12.42 -67.73 41.34
N LYS A 5 -11.85 -67.12 40.31
CA LYS A 5 -11.66 -65.65 40.26
C LYS A 5 -11.90 -65.14 38.84
N ILE A 6 -13.02 -64.44 38.70
CA ILE A 6 -13.36 -63.60 37.57
C ILE A 6 -12.41 -62.40 37.59
N LYS A 7 -11.73 -62.12 36.48
CA LYS A 7 -11.27 -60.78 36.15
C LYS A 7 -11.75 -60.44 34.75
N ILE A 8 -12.76 -59.59 34.73
CA ILE A 8 -13.20 -58.79 33.59
C ILE A 8 -11.99 -57.96 33.16
N VAL A 9 -11.50 -58.18 31.94
CA VAL A 9 -10.56 -57.27 31.28
C VAL A 9 -11.40 -56.38 30.39
N THR A 10 -11.73 -55.20 30.91
CA THR A 10 -12.36 -54.13 30.13
C THR A 10 -11.33 -53.55 29.17
N ILE A 11 -11.67 -53.59 27.87
CA ILE A 11 -10.96 -52.91 26.79
C ILE A 11 -11.11 -51.39 27.02
N LEU A 12 -10.00 -50.69 27.28
CA LEU A 12 -9.90 -49.25 26.99
C LEU A 12 -8.80 -49.08 25.94
N ALA A 13 -9.20 -49.18 24.67
CA ALA A 13 -8.41 -48.65 23.57
C ALA A 13 -8.59 -47.13 23.57
N SER A 14 -7.68 -46.41 24.20
CA SER A 14 -7.58 -44.96 24.09
C SER A 14 -7.10 -44.61 22.68
N PHE A 15 -8.06 -44.37 21.78
CA PHE A 15 -7.80 -43.70 20.50
C PHE A 15 -7.40 -42.26 20.82
N LEU A 16 -6.10 -41.99 20.79
CA LEU A 16 -5.56 -40.62 20.79
C LEU A 16 -5.88 -40.04 19.42
N ILE A 17 -7.05 -39.41 19.29
CA ILE A 17 -7.36 -38.55 18.14
C ILE A 17 -6.49 -37.31 18.32
N ILE A 18 -5.27 -37.36 17.79
CA ILE A 18 -4.50 -36.15 17.52
C ILE A 18 -5.24 -35.48 16.36
N SER A 19 -6.22 -34.65 16.70
CA SER A 19 -6.75 -33.68 15.74
C SER A 19 -5.58 -32.78 15.41
N SER A 20 -4.97 -32.98 14.24
CA SER A 20 -4.09 -31.99 13.64
C SER A 20 -4.92 -30.72 13.53
N LEU A 21 -4.66 -29.75 14.42
CA LEU A 21 -5.20 -28.41 14.30
C LEU A 21 -4.71 -27.88 12.96
N THR A 22 -5.58 -27.93 11.96
CA THR A 22 -5.37 -27.21 10.71
C THR A 22 -5.60 -25.75 11.05
N PHE A 23 -4.51 -25.00 11.20
CA PHE A 23 -4.56 -23.55 11.31
C PHE A 23 -5.20 -23.02 10.02
N THR A 24 -6.39 -22.46 10.11
CA THR A 24 -6.87 -21.56 9.06
C THR A 24 -6.12 -20.25 9.23
N GLU A 25 -5.10 -20.02 8.39
CA GLU A 25 -4.58 -18.68 8.19
C GLU A 25 -5.75 -17.78 7.80
N VAL A 26 -5.97 -16.72 8.59
CA VAL A 26 -6.73 -15.57 8.09
C VAL A 26 -5.89 -15.03 6.95
N LYS A 27 -6.35 -15.22 5.72
CA LYS A 27 -5.66 -14.73 4.53
C LYS A 27 -5.58 -13.21 4.64
N ALA A 28 -4.45 -12.71 5.14
CA ALA A 28 -3.91 -11.44 4.68
C ALA A 28 -3.96 -11.46 3.15
N ALA A 29 -4.32 -10.34 2.53
CA ALA A 29 -4.34 -10.26 1.07
C ALA A 29 -3.01 -10.83 0.55
N GLY A 30 -3.06 -11.77 -0.38
CA GLY A 30 -1.85 -12.42 -0.88
C GLY A 30 -0.97 -11.36 -1.53
N VAL A 31 0.11 -10.96 -0.85
CA VAL A 31 1.02 -9.91 -1.31
C VAL A 31 2.09 -10.54 -2.19
N THR A 32 2.25 -10.05 -3.41
CA THR A 32 3.37 -10.36 -4.29
C THR A 32 4.10 -9.09 -4.67
N ARG A 33 5.34 -8.94 -4.18
CA ARG A 33 6.21 -7.83 -4.57
C ARG A 33 7.00 -8.19 -5.83
N LEU A 34 6.87 -7.34 -6.84
CA LEU A 34 7.54 -7.41 -8.14
C LEU A 34 8.42 -6.18 -8.27
N GLY A 35 9.53 -6.16 -7.52
CA GLY A 35 10.51 -5.08 -7.50
C GLY A 35 11.92 -5.60 -7.73
N GLY A 36 12.81 -4.74 -8.19
CA GLY A 36 14.25 -5.01 -8.30
C GLY A 36 15.09 -3.91 -7.64
N GLN A 37 16.40 -3.96 -7.84
CA GLN A 37 17.34 -2.93 -7.39
C GLN A 37 17.13 -1.60 -8.14
N ASP A 38 16.64 -1.67 -9.37
CA ASP A 38 16.33 -0.51 -10.20
C ASP A 38 15.06 -0.75 -11.05
N ARG A 39 14.66 0.28 -11.81
CA ARG A 39 13.49 0.25 -12.69
C ARG A 39 13.58 -0.83 -13.78
N TYR A 40 14.78 -1.18 -14.21
CA TYR A 40 15.00 -2.14 -15.27
C TYR A 40 14.80 -3.56 -14.75
N GLU A 41 15.36 -3.88 -13.59
CA GLU A 41 15.13 -5.14 -12.90
C GLU A 41 13.66 -5.28 -12.46
N THR A 42 13.03 -4.21 -11.95
CA THR A 42 11.57 -4.22 -11.70
C THR A 42 10.80 -4.60 -12.98
N SER A 43 11.10 -3.97 -14.12
CA SER A 43 10.40 -4.29 -15.38
C SER A 43 10.60 -5.74 -15.84
N ALA A 44 11.80 -6.30 -15.66
CA ALA A 44 12.09 -7.70 -15.96
C ALA A 44 11.33 -8.65 -15.01
N ASN A 45 11.26 -8.33 -13.72
CA ASN A 45 10.55 -9.13 -12.71
C ASN A 45 9.03 -9.16 -12.97
N ILE A 46 8.44 -8.02 -13.38
CA ILE A 46 7.04 -7.94 -13.79
C ILE A 46 6.82 -8.74 -15.08
N ALA A 47 7.69 -8.60 -16.08
CA ALA A 47 7.59 -9.37 -17.33
C ALA A 47 7.64 -10.89 -17.08
N GLY A 48 8.39 -11.34 -16.06
CA GLY A 48 8.47 -12.75 -15.65
C GLY A 48 7.19 -13.35 -15.06
N GLN A 49 6.18 -12.53 -14.77
CA GLN A 49 4.90 -13.01 -14.24
C GLN A 49 3.88 -13.39 -15.31
N PHE A 50 4.18 -13.15 -16.59
CA PHE A 50 3.29 -13.55 -17.67
C PHE A 50 3.46 -15.05 -17.97
N ASP A 51 2.37 -15.81 -17.90
CA ASP A 51 2.38 -17.24 -18.26
C ASP A 51 2.81 -17.46 -19.72
N LYS A 52 2.45 -16.53 -20.60
CA LYS A 52 2.79 -16.55 -22.02
C LYS A 52 2.91 -15.13 -22.55
N LEU A 53 3.97 -14.90 -23.32
CA LEU A 53 4.21 -13.64 -24.04
C LEU A 53 4.23 -13.89 -25.55
N ASN A 54 3.52 -13.05 -26.29
CA ASN A 54 3.55 -13.05 -27.76
C ASN A 54 4.54 -12.02 -28.31
N ALA A 55 4.87 -11.00 -27.51
CA ALA A 55 5.80 -9.95 -27.86
C ALA A 55 6.42 -9.31 -26.61
N ILE A 56 7.42 -8.47 -26.82
CA ILE A 56 7.91 -7.50 -25.84
C ILE A 56 7.86 -6.10 -26.43
N VAL A 57 7.48 -5.15 -25.59
CA VAL A 57 7.60 -3.73 -25.88
C VAL A 57 8.78 -3.17 -25.09
N ILE A 58 9.72 -2.52 -25.78
CA ILE A 58 10.87 -1.83 -25.20
C ILE A 58 10.63 -0.33 -25.30
N VAL A 59 10.68 0.35 -24.16
CA VAL A 59 10.56 1.81 -24.04
C VAL A 59 11.65 2.37 -23.15
N ASN A 60 11.97 3.65 -23.35
CA ASN A 60 12.89 4.35 -22.47
C ASN A 60 12.33 4.40 -21.04
N GLY A 61 13.17 4.05 -20.06
CA GLY A 61 12.79 4.03 -18.65
C GLY A 61 12.92 5.37 -17.94
N GLU A 62 13.52 6.38 -18.57
CA GLU A 62 13.92 7.69 -18.05
C GLU A 62 13.02 8.84 -18.55
N ASP A 63 12.31 8.63 -19.67
CA ASP A 63 11.32 9.53 -20.29
C ASP A 63 10.02 8.76 -20.60
N TYR A 64 8.89 9.23 -20.06
CA TYR A 64 7.67 8.42 -19.90
C TYR A 64 6.61 8.60 -20.99
N HIS A 65 6.77 9.54 -21.95
CA HIS A 65 5.76 9.79 -22.97
C HIS A 65 5.45 8.57 -23.84
N ASP A 66 6.50 7.94 -24.36
CA ASP A 66 6.40 6.76 -25.23
C ASP A 66 5.78 5.58 -24.48
N ALA A 67 6.03 5.53 -23.18
CA ALA A 67 5.59 4.44 -22.35
C ALA A 67 4.09 4.54 -22.01
N ILE A 68 3.55 5.74 -21.76
CA ILE A 68 2.09 5.95 -21.67
C ILE A 68 1.42 5.54 -22.98
N SER A 69 2.00 5.90 -24.12
CA SER A 69 1.48 5.50 -25.45
C SER A 69 1.50 3.98 -25.64
N SER A 70 2.43 3.28 -25.01
CA SER A 70 2.64 1.85 -25.19
C SER A 70 1.70 0.94 -24.41
N CYS A 71 1.06 1.40 -23.33
CA CYS A 71 0.40 0.50 -22.38
C CYS A 71 -0.76 -0.30 -23.00
N VAL A 72 -1.63 0.37 -23.75
CA VAL A 72 -2.79 -0.26 -24.42
C VAL A 72 -2.31 -1.15 -25.57
N PHE A 73 -1.29 -0.72 -26.30
CA PHE A 73 -0.66 -1.50 -27.36
C PHE A 73 -0.02 -2.79 -26.83
N ALA A 74 0.74 -2.71 -25.74
CA ALA A 74 1.37 -3.87 -25.10
C ALA A 74 0.32 -4.92 -24.70
N LYS A 75 -0.79 -4.48 -24.09
CA LYS A 75 -1.91 -5.37 -23.75
C LYS A 75 -2.55 -5.99 -25.00
N LYS A 76 -2.79 -5.20 -26.06
CA LYS A 76 -3.36 -5.70 -27.34
C LYS A 76 -2.46 -6.75 -28.00
N MET A 77 -1.14 -6.58 -27.89
CA MET A 77 -0.15 -7.52 -28.44
C MET A 77 0.12 -8.74 -27.54
N GLY A 78 -0.43 -8.81 -26.32
CA GLY A 78 -0.05 -9.84 -25.34
C GLY A 78 1.43 -9.74 -24.98
N ALA A 79 1.91 -8.51 -24.79
CA ALA A 79 3.29 -8.17 -24.53
C ALA A 79 3.50 -7.64 -23.10
N ALA A 80 4.67 -7.91 -22.54
CA ALA A 80 5.19 -7.20 -21.38
C ALA A 80 5.99 -5.96 -21.84
N ILE A 81 6.13 -5.00 -20.92
CA ILE A 81 6.92 -3.79 -21.12
C ILE A 81 8.26 -3.96 -20.40
N LEU A 82 9.36 -3.88 -21.15
CA LEU A 82 10.71 -3.80 -20.60
C LEU A 82 11.23 -2.37 -20.76
N LEU A 83 11.92 -1.90 -19.72
CA LEU A 83 12.55 -0.60 -19.74
C LEU A 83 14.01 -0.70 -20.22
N THR A 84 14.48 0.35 -20.88
CA THR A 84 15.88 0.50 -21.31
C THR A 84 16.39 1.90 -20.98
N GLU A 85 17.72 2.03 -20.83
CA GLU A 85 18.37 3.33 -20.92
C GLU A 85 18.35 3.81 -22.38
N SER A 86 18.62 5.10 -22.58
CA SER A 86 18.60 5.71 -23.90
C SER A 86 19.54 5.05 -24.92
N ASN A 87 20.73 4.62 -24.46
CA ASN A 87 21.79 4.11 -25.33
C ASN A 87 22.14 2.63 -25.11
N THR A 88 21.69 2.04 -24.00
CA THR A 88 22.11 0.71 -23.56
C THR A 88 20.92 -0.09 -23.09
N LEU A 89 20.76 -1.30 -23.62
CA LEU A 89 19.80 -2.25 -23.06
C LEU A 89 20.36 -2.79 -21.76
N SER A 90 19.65 -2.57 -20.66
CA SER A 90 20.10 -2.99 -19.33
C SER A 90 20.36 -4.50 -19.29
N LYS A 91 21.26 -4.91 -18.39
CA LYS A 91 21.57 -6.34 -18.19
C LYS A 91 20.32 -7.14 -17.79
N ALA A 92 19.43 -6.55 -16.98
CA ALA A 92 18.18 -7.19 -16.57
C ALA A 92 17.23 -7.40 -17.76
N SER A 93 16.98 -6.37 -18.58
CA SER A 93 16.10 -6.46 -19.74
C SER A 93 16.66 -7.41 -20.81
N LEU A 94 17.98 -7.37 -21.06
CA LEU A 94 18.64 -8.32 -21.96
C LEU A 94 18.58 -9.76 -21.45
N GLY A 95 18.84 -9.96 -20.15
CA GLY A 95 18.76 -11.27 -19.50
C GLY A 95 17.37 -11.87 -19.56
N PHE A 96 16.34 -11.03 -19.38
CA PHE A 96 14.94 -11.42 -19.55
C PHE A 96 14.66 -11.87 -20.97
N LEU A 97 15.00 -11.03 -21.97
CA LEU A 97 14.80 -11.35 -23.39
C LEU A 97 15.48 -12.68 -23.76
N ASN A 98 16.65 -12.97 -23.21
CA ASN A 98 17.33 -14.23 -23.49
C ASN A 98 16.62 -15.46 -22.96
N SER A 99 16.19 -15.36 -21.70
CA SER A 99 15.82 -16.54 -20.93
C SER A 99 14.34 -16.85 -21.06
N ASN A 100 13.52 -15.85 -21.43
CA ASN A 100 12.06 -15.94 -21.32
C ASN A 100 11.30 -15.67 -22.62
N LEU A 101 11.96 -15.19 -23.69
CA LEU A 101 11.29 -14.90 -24.96
C LEU A 101 11.91 -15.69 -26.12
N SER A 102 11.08 -16.49 -26.79
CA SER A 102 11.48 -17.18 -28.01
C SER A 102 11.84 -16.19 -29.12
N LYS A 103 12.87 -16.51 -29.91
CA LYS A 103 13.49 -15.58 -30.88
C LYS A 103 12.59 -15.24 -32.08
N ASP A 104 11.53 -16.00 -32.30
CA ASP A 104 10.48 -15.78 -33.29
C ASP A 104 9.43 -14.74 -32.85
N LYS A 105 9.40 -14.38 -31.57
CA LYS A 105 8.45 -13.38 -31.04
C LYS A 105 8.81 -11.97 -31.47
N ASN A 106 7.79 -11.12 -31.50
CA ASN A 106 7.95 -9.73 -31.88
C ASN A 106 8.60 -8.94 -30.75
N VAL A 107 9.51 -8.04 -31.10
CA VAL A 107 10.04 -7.02 -30.21
C VAL A 107 9.73 -5.66 -30.82
N TYR A 108 8.91 -4.88 -30.13
CA TYR A 108 8.53 -3.53 -30.53
C TYR A 108 9.36 -2.52 -29.74
N ILE A 109 10.06 -1.64 -30.43
CA ILE A 109 10.76 -0.51 -29.82
C ILE A 109 9.89 0.73 -30.03
N ILE A 110 9.35 1.30 -28.96
CA ILE A 110 8.53 2.51 -29.05
C ILE A 110 9.37 3.71 -28.63
N GLY A 111 9.44 4.69 -29.53
CA GLY A 111 10.25 5.89 -29.37
C GLY A 111 11.28 6.08 -30.48
N ASN A 112 11.60 7.33 -30.76
CA ASN A 112 12.61 7.69 -31.75
C ASN A 112 14.03 7.34 -31.28
N THR A 113 15.02 7.51 -32.16
CA THR A 113 16.41 7.13 -31.88
C THR A 113 17.12 7.99 -30.84
N LYS A 114 16.52 9.12 -30.41
CA LYS A 114 17.06 9.92 -29.30
C LYS A 114 16.68 9.31 -27.95
N ARG A 115 15.52 8.65 -27.87
CA ARG A 115 15.03 7.97 -26.66
C ARG A 115 15.44 6.51 -26.58
N VAL A 116 15.46 5.79 -27.70
CA VAL A 116 15.98 4.43 -27.74
C VAL A 116 16.89 4.31 -28.94
N SER A 117 18.20 4.34 -28.72
CA SER A 117 19.18 4.42 -29.79
C SER A 117 19.15 3.22 -30.75
N LEU A 118 19.79 3.38 -31.90
CA LEU A 118 20.03 2.27 -32.83
C LEU A 118 20.95 1.20 -32.23
N ALA A 119 21.75 1.53 -31.20
CA ALA A 119 22.60 0.56 -30.53
C ALA A 119 21.77 -0.43 -29.69
N VAL A 120 20.72 0.05 -29.01
CA VAL A 120 19.74 -0.81 -28.33
C VAL A 120 19.06 -1.74 -29.33
N GLU A 121 18.55 -1.20 -30.43
CA GLU A 121 17.92 -1.99 -31.49
C GLU A 121 18.86 -3.04 -32.10
N SER A 122 20.10 -2.65 -32.38
CA SER A 122 21.14 -3.55 -32.90
C SER A 122 21.47 -4.65 -31.89
N THR A 123 21.50 -4.33 -30.59
CA THR A 123 21.70 -5.31 -29.52
C THR A 123 20.60 -6.37 -29.55
N VAL A 124 19.34 -5.98 -29.63
CA VAL A 124 18.20 -6.91 -29.72
C VAL A 124 18.32 -7.81 -30.96
N LYS A 125 18.61 -7.23 -32.14
CA LYS A 125 18.77 -7.98 -33.40
C LYS A 125 19.94 -8.97 -33.36
N ASN A 126 21.10 -8.52 -32.88
CA ASN A 126 22.30 -9.36 -32.75
C ASN A 126 22.10 -10.53 -31.77
N PHE A 127 21.11 -10.41 -30.89
CA PHE A 127 20.73 -11.43 -29.93
C PHE A 127 19.74 -12.47 -30.49
N GLY A 128 19.45 -12.40 -31.79
CA GLY A 128 18.75 -13.42 -32.56
C GLY A 128 17.27 -13.15 -32.81
N PHE A 129 16.71 -12.03 -32.35
CA PHE A 129 15.32 -11.69 -32.62
C PHE A 129 15.14 -11.27 -34.08
N ILE A 130 14.27 -11.99 -34.79
CA ILE A 130 14.05 -11.78 -36.22
C ILE A 130 12.98 -10.71 -36.51
N ASN A 131 12.06 -10.50 -35.57
CA ASN A 131 10.91 -9.60 -35.72
C ASN A 131 11.07 -8.38 -34.80
N VAL A 132 11.98 -7.47 -35.16
CA VAL A 132 12.21 -6.22 -34.42
C VAL A 132 11.65 -5.05 -35.22
N GLU A 133 10.64 -4.38 -34.65
CA GLU A 133 9.95 -3.24 -35.29
C GLU A 133 10.04 -2.01 -34.39
N ARG A 134 10.42 -0.86 -34.96
CA ARG A 134 10.37 0.43 -34.27
C ARG A 134 9.11 1.19 -34.65
N ILE A 135 8.39 1.68 -33.64
CA ILE A 135 7.22 2.55 -33.79
C ILE A 135 7.59 3.92 -33.20
N SER A 136 7.65 4.95 -34.04
CA SER A 136 8.09 6.28 -33.63
C SER A 136 7.60 7.36 -34.57
N GLY A 137 7.44 8.58 -34.05
CA GLY A 137 7.22 9.81 -34.80
C GLY A 137 8.29 10.86 -34.53
N GLN A 138 8.11 12.05 -35.12
CA GLN A 138 9.02 13.19 -34.92
C GLN A 138 8.85 13.83 -33.54
N SER A 139 7.62 13.81 -33.01
CA SER A 139 7.25 14.25 -31.68
C SER A 139 6.61 13.13 -30.86
N ASP A 140 6.30 13.43 -29.60
CA ASP A 140 5.63 12.50 -28.67
C ASP A 140 4.20 12.23 -29.13
N TYR A 141 3.53 13.26 -29.65
CA TYR A 141 2.20 13.17 -30.25
C TYR A 141 2.19 12.31 -31.52
N ASP A 142 3.24 12.42 -32.34
CA ASP A 142 3.37 11.62 -33.55
C ASP A 142 3.71 10.16 -33.23
N THR A 143 4.51 9.92 -32.18
CA THR A 143 4.77 8.57 -31.68
C THR A 143 3.50 7.94 -31.11
N ASN A 144 2.72 8.70 -30.33
CA ASN A 144 1.41 8.27 -29.84
C ASN A 144 0.49 7.89 -31.01
N SER A 145 0.39 8.74 -32.03
CA SER A 145 -0.44 8.47 -33.21
C SER A 145 0.04 7.24 -34.01
N ALA A 146 1.35 7.06 -34.17
CA ALA A 146 1.91 5.87 -34.82
C ALA A 146 1.60 4.57 -34.06
N VAL A 147 1.56 4.61 -32.72
CA VAL A 147 1.14 3.47 -31.90
C VAL A 147 -0.36 3.21 -32.08
N LEU A 148 -1.20 4.24 -32.12
CA LEU A 148 -2.65 4.12 -32.35
C LEU A 148 -2.98 3.54 -33.73
N ASP A 149 -2.27 3.99 -34.78
CA ASP A 149 -2.37 3.41 -36.12
C ASP A 149 -2.02 1.91 -36.10
N LYS A 150 -0.93 1.53 -35.41
CA LYS A 150 -0.55 0.11 -35.27
C LYS A 150 -1.59 -0.69 -34.50
N MET A 151 -2.27 -0.07 -33.55
CA MET A 151 -3.34 -0.70 -32.79
C MET A 151 -4.55 -1.00 -33.68
N ASN A 152 -4.82 -0.29 -34.78
CA ASN A 152 -6.08 -0.40 -35.52
C ASN A 152 -7.28 -0.29 -34.57
N VAL A 153 -7.48 0.90 -34.01
CA VAL A 153 -8.59 1.17 -33.09
C VAL A 153 -9.91 1.22 -33.86
N ASP A 154 -10.91 0.49 -33.40
CA ASP A 154 -12.22 0.45 -34.05
C ASP A 154 -12.98 1.78 -33.90
N GLU A 155 -13.75 2.15 -34.93
CA GLU A 155 -14.64 3.32 -34.87
C GLU A 155 -15.63 3.19 -33.68
N GLY A 156 -15.89 4.31 -33.00
CA GLY A 156 -16.78 4.37 -31.85
C GLY A 156 -16.13 4.01 -30.51
N THR A 157 -14.89 3.51 -30.50
CA THR A 157 -14.18 3.17 -29.26
C THR A 157 -14.04 4.40 -28.36
N PRO A 158 -14.40 4.34 -27.06
CA PRO A 158 -14.15 5.44 -26.12
C PRO A 158 -12.68 5.82 -26.05
N VAL A 159 -12.38 7.11 -26.02
CA VAL A 159 -10.99 7.62 -25.96
C VAL A 159 -10.69 8.29 -24.63
N ILE A 160 -9.42 8.25 -24.25
CA ILE A 160 -8.88 8.91 -23.07
C ILE A 160 -7.90 9.99 -23.54
N PHE A 161 -8.07 11.22 -23.09
CA PHE A 161 -7.14 12.32 -23.28
C PHE A 161 -6.33 12.58 -22.03
N VAL A 162 -5.02 12.64 -22.19
CA VAL A 162 -4.06 13.02 -21.15
C VAL A 162 -3.19 14.16 -21.66
N SER A 163 -2.60 14.93 -20.76
CA SER A 163 -1.62 15.95 -21.13
C SER A 163 -0.27 15.31 -21.46
N GLY A 164 0.41 15.80 -22.50
CA GLY A 164 1.80 15.45 -22.76
C GLY A 164 2.73 15.84 -21.61
N ALA A 165 2.42 16.90 -20.87
CA ALA A 165 3.21 17.37 -19.74
C ALA A 165 2.80 16.77 -18.37
N GLY A 166 1.66 16.07 -18.30
CA GLY A 166 1.05 15.57 -17.06
C GLY A 166 1.23 14.06 -16.87
N TYR A 167 2.47 13.59 -16.70
CA TYR A 167 2.79 12.15 -16.68
C TYR A 167 2.00 11.35 -15.63
N ALA A 168 1.82 11.92 -14.43
CA ALA A 168 1.15 11.24 -13.33
C ALA A 168 -0.30 10.87 -13.68
N ASP A 169 -1.01 11.75 -14.41
CA ASP A 169 -2.37 11.52 -14.87
C ASP A 169 -2.42 10.40 -15.93
N GLY A 170 -1.47 10.42 -16.87
CA GLY A 170 -1.33 9.38 -17.89
C GLY A 170 -1.03 8.01 -17.31
N ILE A 171 -0.12 7.92 -16.34
CA ILE A 171 0.20 6.67 -15.64
C ILE A 171 -0.98 6.17 -14.81
N SER A 172 -1.69 7.07 -14.12
CA SER A 172 -2.86 6.75 -13.31
C SER A 172 -3.96 6.05 -14.10
N ILE A 173 -4.15 6.41 -15.37
CA ILE A 173 -5.16 5.81 -16.23
C ILE A 173 -4.63 4.61 -17.05
N SER A 174 -3.31 4.49 -17.25
CA SER A 174 -2.70 3.53 -18.19
C SER A 174 -3.14 2.07 -17.99
N GLY A 175 -3.13 1.57 -16.74
CA GLY A 175 -3.55 0.21 -16.46
C GLY A 175 -5.03 -0.05 -16.80
N ILE A 176 -5.90 0.92 -16.49
CA ILE A 176 -7.34 0.84 -16.77
C ILE A 176 -7.62 0.99 -18.27
N ALA A 177 -6.95 1.93 -18.94
CA ALA A 177 -7.03 2.12 -20.38
C ALA A 177 -6.67 0.82 -21.11
N ALA A 178 -5.57 0.19 -20.72
CA ALA A 178 -5.14 -1.10 -21.25
C ALA A 178 -6.16 -2.21 -20.95
N ALA A 179 -6.70 -2.28 -19.73
CA ALA A 179 -7.73 -3.28 -19.37
C ALA A 179 -9.04 -3.13 -20.17
N LYS A 180 -9.45 -1.88 -20.43
CA LYS A 180 -10.66 -1.56 -21.21
C LYS A 180 -10.44 -1.59 -22.72
N GLY A 181 -9.18 -1.55 -23.18
CA GLY A 181 -8.85 -1.36 -24.59
C GLY A 181 -9.12 0.04 -25.11
N TYR A 182 -9.20 1.04 -24.22
CA TYR A 182 -9.46 2.43 -24.61
C TYR A 182 -8.15 3.11 -24.99
N PRO A 183 -8.01 3.63 -26.22
CA PRO A 183 -6.80 4.35 -26.63
C PRO A 183 -6.56 5.60 -25.78
N ILE A 184 -5.29 5.87 -25.51
CA ILE A 184 -4.84 7.12 -24.88
C ILE A 184 -4.31 8.03 -25.97
N LEU A 185 -4.93 9.20 -26.11
CA LEU A 185 -4.49 10.30 -26.96
C LEU A 185 -3.85 11.39 -26.09
N MET A 186 -2.79 12.01 -26.60
CA MET A 186 -2.06 13.06 -25.91
C MET A 186 -2.38 14.45 -26.46
N THR A 187 -2.42 15.45 -25.59
CA THR A 187 -2.62 16.85 -26.00
C THR A 187 -1.65 17.78 -25.25
N ASP A 188 -1.29 18.91 -25.87
CA ASP A 188 -0.70 20.03 -25.13
C ASP A 188 -1.77 20.69 -24.25
N VAL A 189 -1.36 21.56 -23.34
CA VAL A 189 -2.26 22.27 -22.42
C VAL A 189 -3.34 23.06 -23.16
N ASN A 190 -2.97 23.76 -24.23
CA ASN A 190 -3.84 24.72 -24.94
C ASN A 190 -4.05 24.42 -26.44
N SER A 191 -3.48 23.32 -26.93
CA SER A 191 -3.57 22.93 -28.34
C SER A 191 -3.64 21.42 -28.49
N ILE A 192 -4.19 20.98 -29.61
CA ILE A 192 -4.17 19.58 -30.08
C ILE A 192 -3.28 19.51 -31.33
N SER A 193 -2.39 18.51 -31.40
CA SER A 193 -1.56 18.31 -32.60
C SER A 193 -2.42 17.88 -33.78
N SER A 194 -1.93 18.11 -35.01
CA SER A 194 -2.62 17.63 -36.22
C SER A 194 -2.74 16.10 -36.23
N SER A 195 -1.69 15.39 -35.82
CA SER A 195 -1.66 13.93 -35.73
C SER A 195 -2.72 13.39 -34.74
N THR A 196 -2.85 14.00 -33.57
CA THR A 196 -3.89 13.64 -32.58
C THR A 196 -5.29 13.94 -33.11
N ALA A 197 -5.48 15.08 -33.80
CA ALA A 197 -6.77 15.44 -34.38
C ALA A 197 -7.19 14.51 -35.52
N GLU A 198 -6.24 13.96 -36.29
CA GLU A 198 -6.49 12.95 -37.31
C GLU A 198 -6.92 11.62 -36.69
N GLU A 199 -6.24 11.14 -35.65
CA GLU A 199 -6.65 9.95 -34.90
C GLU A 199 -8.07 10.08 -34.33
N LEU A 200 -8.38 11.25 -33.76
CA LEU A 200 -9.71 11.52 -33.23
C LEU A 200 -10.82 11.42 -34.30
N LYS A 201 -10.54 11.89 -35.52
CA LYS A 201 -11.46 11.80 -36.67
C LYS A 201 -11.58 10.39 -37.24
N LYS A 202 -10.52 9.58 -37.16
CA LYS A 202 -10.55 8.16 -37.54
C LYS A 202 -11.39 7.38 -36.52
N ILE A 203 -11.14 7.55 -35.23
CA ILE A 203 -11.77 6.77 -34.16
C ILE A 203 -13.25 7.14 -33.97
N LYS A 204 -13.64 8.41 -34.18
CA LYS A 204 -15.02 8.89 -33.96
C LYS A 204 -15.60 8.39 -32.63
N PRO A 205 -14.95 8.72 -31.50
CA PRO A 205 -15.23 8.07 -30.23
C PRO A 205 -16.67 8.27 -29.78
N SER A 206 -17.28 7.24 -29.21
CA SER A 206 -18.61 7.38 -28.57
C SER A 206 -18.57 8.17 -27.27
N LYS A 207 -17.40 8.24 -26.62
CA LYS A 207 -17.20 8.84 -25.31
C LYS A 207 -15.76 9.34 -25.14
N ILE A 208 -15.60 10.48 -24.47
CA ILE A 208 -14.30 11.10 -24.21
C ILE A 208 -14.10 11.19 -22.69
N TYR A 209 -12.97 10.69 -22.22
CA TYR A 209 -12.49 10.89 -20.86
C TYR A 209 -11.31 11.85 -20.88
N PHE A 210 -11.39 12.97 -20.17
CA PHE A 210 -10.23 13.83 -19.94
C PHE A 210 -9.64 13.52 -18.57
N VAL A 211 -8.35 13.24 -18.49
CA VAL A 211 -7.65 12.92 -17.26
C VAL A 211 -6.63 14.00 -16.95
N GLY A 212 -6.75 14.58 -15.75
CA GLY A 212 -5.97 15.73 -15.31
C GLY A 212 -6.77 17.03 -15.32
N GLY A 213 -6.39 17.96 -14.45
CA GLY A 213 -7.10 19.24 -14.24
C GLY A 213 -6.93 20.28 -15.35
N ASN A 214 -7.54 21.46 -15.16
CA ASN A 214 -7.48 22.56 -16.13
C ASN A 214 -6.06 23.13 -16.37
N GLY A 215 -5.14 22.92 -15.42
CA GLY A 215 -3.74 23.33 -15.57
C GLY A 215 -2.96 22.51 -16.60
N VAL A 216 -3.40 21.29 -16.92
CA VAL A 216 -2.71 20.39 -17.85
C VAL A 216 -3.53 20.08 -19.12
N ILE A 217 -4.86 20.24 -19.06
CA ILE A 217 -5.77 20.25 -20.22
C ILE A 217 -6.76 21.39 -20.02
N SER A 218 -6.57 22.49 -20.75
CA SER A 218 -7.35 23.72 -20.56
C SER A 218 -8.81 23.57 -20.97
N GLN A 219 -9.65 24.50 -20.51
CA GLN A 219 -11.06 24.56 -20.91
C GLN A 219 -11.21 24.66 -22.44
N THR A 220 -10.32 25.40 -23.11
CA THR A 220 -10.30 25.51 -24.58
C THR A 220 -10.18 24.14 -25.24
N ASN A 221 -9.29 23.27 -24.76
CA ASN A 221 -9.18 21.92 -25.30
C ASN A 221 -10.39 21.04 -24.96
N ARG A 222 -10.94 21.17 -23.74
CA ARG A 222 -12.16 20.44 -23.36
C ARG A 222 -13.39 20.83 -24.19
N ASP A 223 -13.42 22.05 -24.74
CA ASP A 223 -14.49 22.50 -25.63
C ASP A 223 -14.21 22.12 -27.10
N ASN A 224 -12.96 22.25 -27.55
CA ASN A 224 -12.58 22.01 -28.94
C ASN A 224 -12.54 20.53 -29.33
N ILE A 225 -11.98 19.66 -28.47
CA ILE A 225 -11.79 18.25 -28.78
C ILE A 225 -13.13 17.52 -29.05
N PRO A 226 -14.17 17.65 -28.21
CA PRO A 226 -15.47 17.05 -28.49
C PRO A 226 -16.11 17.60 -29.77
N SER A 227 -15.91 18.88 -30.08
CA SER A 227 -16.40 19.51 -31.32
C SER A 227 -15.76 18.89 -32.56
N ILE A 228 -14.43 18.64 -32.53
CA ILE A 228 -13.71 17.95 -33.61
C ILE A 228 -14.23 16.51 -33.80
N ALA A 229 -14.52 15.82 -32.71
CA ALA A 229 -14.97 14.42 -32.72
C ALA A 229 -16.47 14.25 -33.02
N GLY A 230 -17.27 15.32 -32.92
CA GLY A 230 -18.73 15.23 -32.98
C GLY A 230 -19.36 14.56 -31.77
N VAL A 231 -18.74 14.69 -30.59
CA VAL A 231 -19.19 14.05 -29.33
C VAL A 231 -19.99 15.02 -28.48
N SER A 232 -21.22 14.64 -28.13
CA SER A 232 -22.10 15.42 -27.27
C SER A 232 -21.59 15.54 -25.82
N LYS A 233 -21.98 16.61 -25.13
CA LYS A 233 -21.47 16.96 -23.80
C LYS A 233 -21.74 15.90 -22.73
N GLU A 234 -22.85 15.19 -22.82
CA GLU A 234 -23.22 14.08 -21.92
C GLU A 234 -22.29 12.87 -22.00
N ASN A 235 -21.52 12.76 -23.10
CA ASN A 235 -20.53 11.71 -23.32
C ASN A 235 -19.10 12.19 -23.01
N ILE A 236 -18.97 13.27 -22.25
CA ILE A 236 -17.69 13.79 -21.77
C ILE A 236 -17.59 13.53 -20.27
N VAL A 237 -16.48 12.93 -19.83
CA VAL A 237 -16.18 12.72 -18.41
C VAL A 237 -14.83 13.37 -18.10
N ASN A 238 -14.81 14.24 -17.09
CA ASN A 238 -13.58 14.84 -16.59
C ASN A 238 -13.16 14.13 -15.31
N LEU A 239 -11.97 13.55 -15.30
CA LEU A 239 -11.37 12.85 -14.18
C LEU A 239 -10.20 13.69 -13.65
N THR A 240 -10.45 14.37 -12.53
CA THR A 240 -9.54 15.34 -11.92
C THR A 240 -9.51 15.16 -10.42
N GLY A 241 -8.38 15.48 -9.77
CA GLY A 241 -8.24 15.58 -8.32
C GLY A 241 -7.37 16.78 -7.95
N ALA A 242 -7.25 17.07 -6.65
CA ALA A 242 -6.35 18.11 -6.14
C ALA A 242 -4.87 17.76 -6.39
N ASP A 243 -4.55 16.47 -6.42
CA ASP A 243 -3.24 15.92 -6.72
C ASP A 243 -3.34 14.63 -7.56
N ARG A 244 -2.18 14.05 -7.88
CA ARG A 244 -2.08 12.80 -8.66
C ARG A 244 -2.74 11.60 -7.98
N TYR A 245 -2.78 11.60 -6.66
CA TYR A 245 -3.31 10.50 -5.86
C TYR A 245 -4.84 10.54 -5.84
N GLU A 246 -5.43 11.73 -5.69
CA GLU A 246 -6.86 11.94 -5.80
C GLU A 246 -7.35 11.74 -7.25
N THR A 247 -6.60 12.20 -8.26
CA THR A 247 -6.92 11.87 -9.66
C THR A 247 -6.93 10.36 -9.88
N ASN A 248 -5.94 9.62 -9.36
CA ASN A 248 -5.90 8.16 -9.44
C ASN A 248 -7.11 7.50 -8.76
N LEU A 249 -7.51 7.95 -7.57
CA LEU A 249 -8.72 7.45 -6.90
C LEU A 249 -10.01 7.76 -7.69
N ASN A 250 -10.13 8.96 -8.26
CA ASN A 250 -11.30 9.34 -9.06
C ASN A 250 -11.39 8.53 -10.35
N ILE A 251 -10.26 8.21 -10.98
CA ILE A 251 -10.18 7.24 -12.08
C ILE A 251 -10.67 5.86 -11.62
N MET A 252 -10.14 5.32 -10.52
CA MET A 252 -10.52 3.99 -10.04
C MET A 252 -12.02 3.92 -9.69
N ASN A 253 -12.56 4.96 -9.05
CA ASN A 253 -13.98 5.09 -8.72
C ASN A 253 -14.89 5.23 -9.96
N GLN A 254 -14.40 5.85 -11.04
CA GLN A 254 -15.16 5.96 -12.29
C GLN A 254 -15.30 4.60 -12.98
N PHE A 255 -14.23 3.83 -13.03
CA PHE A 255 -14.17 2.60 -13.84
C PHE A 255 -14.52 1.33 -13.07
N LYS A 256 -14.31 1.31 -11.74
CA LYS A 256 -14.64 0.20 -10.82
C LYS A 256 -14.34 -1.17 -11.41
N LEU A 257 -13.09 -1.40 -11.81
CA LEU A 257 -12.65 -2.68 -12.35
C LEU A 257 -13.03 -3.79 -11.37
N GLN A 258 -13.75 -4.80 -11.87
CA GLN A 258 -14.13 -5.97 -11.09
C GLN A 258 -12.91 -6.88 -11.00
N SER A 259 -12.21 -6.81 -9.86
CA SER A 259 -10.98 -7.57 -9.61
C SER A 259 -10.81 -7.79 -8.11
N ASP A 260 -10.33 -8.97 -7.75
CA ASP A 260 -9.91 -9.29 -6.40
C ASP A 260 -8.47 -8.82 -6.12
N THR A 261 -7.79 -8.32 -7.16
CA THR A 261 -6.40 -7.86 -7.13
C THR A 261 -6.32 -6.35 -7.32
N VAL A 262 -5.53 -5.68 -6.49
CA VAL A 262 -5.05 -4.30 -6.68
C VAL A 262 -3.54 -4.29 -6.81
N ALA A 263 -3.01 -3.45 -7.69
CA ALA A 263 -1.57 -3.21 -7.78
C ALA A 263 -1.22 -1.89 -7.10
N PHE A 264 -0.19 -1.87 -6.25
CA PHE A 264 0.36 -0.66 -5.66
C PHE A 264 1.62 -0.27 -6.41
N ALA A 265 1.75 1.01 -6.74
CA ALA A 265 2.95 1.56 -7.31
C ALA A 265 3.23 2.95 -6.74
N TYR A 266 4.50 3.30 -6.62
CA TYR A 266 4.87 4.60 -6.08
C TYR A 266 4.55 5.72 -7.09
N GLY A 267 3.88 6.78 -6.61
CA GLY A 267 3.39 7.89 -7.42
C GLY A 267 4.34 9.07 -7.55
N GLY A 268 5.56 9.01 -6.99
CA GLY A 268 6.47 10.16 -6.93
C GLY A 268 6.33 10.96 -5.63
N GLU A 269 7.12 12.02 -5.45
CA GLU A 269 6.81 13.08 -4.49
C GLU A 269 6.22 14.27 -5.25
N ASP A 270 5.46 15.13 -4.55
CA ASP A 270 4.92 16.35 -5.14
C ASP A 270 6.06 17.20 -5.74
N ASN A 271 5.84 17.71 -6.96
CA ASN A 271 6.82 18.49 -7.73
C ASN A 271 8.10 17.74 -8.14
N THR A 272 8.12 16.41 -8.08
CA THR A 272 9.17 15.59 -8.69
C THR A 272 8.60 14.66 -9.78
N ASP A 273 9.23 14.66 -10.94
CA ASP A 273 8.84 13.84 -12.10
C ASP A 273 9.49 12.44 -12.08
N GLY A 274 9.98 11.99 -10.91
CA GLY A 274 11.12 11.08 -10.88
C GLY A 274 10.90 9.57 -10.79
N LYS A 275 9.70 9.05 -10.48
CA LYS A 275 9.59 7.65 -9.97
C LYS A 275 8.36 6.86 -10.42
N PHE A 276 7.95 7.00 -11.68
CA PHE A 276 6.80 6.26 -12.23
C PHE A 276 7.17 4.98 -12.99
N ALA A 277 8.46 4.73 -13.19
CA ALA A 277 8.94 3.65 -14.02
C ALA A 277 8.41 2.26 -13.59
N ASP A 278 8.29 2.03 -12.28
CA ASP A 278 7.74 0.80 -11.72
C ASP A 278 6.25 0.63 -12.07
N ALA A 279 5.44 1.68 -11.87
CA ALA A 279 4.01 1.69 -12.21
C ALA A 279 3.81 1.41 -13.70
N LEU A 280 4.60 2.09 -14.52
CA LEU A 280 4.58 2.03 -15.97
C LEU A 280 4.84 0.61 -16.49
N ALA A 281 5.94 -0.01 -16.05
CA ALA A 281 6.27 -1.38 -16.43
C ALA A 281 5.17 -2.37 -16.02
N GLY A 282 4.48 -2.09 -14.91
CA GLY A 282 3.37 -2.89 -14.40
C GLY A 282 2.03 -2.71 -15.12
N THR A 283 1.87 -1.71 -16.00
CA THR A 283 0.56 -1.41 -16.64
C THR A 283 0.00 -2.57 -17.44
N ALA A 284 0.80 -3.22 -18.28
CA ALA A 284 0.37 -4.35 -19.10
C ALA A 284 0.01 -5.57 -18.25
N TYR A 285 0.74 -5.82 -17.16
CA TYR A 285 0.47 -6.95 -16.26
C TYR A 285 -0.76 -6.70 -15.39
N ALA A 286 -0.92 -5.48 -14.87
CA ALA A 286 -2.13 -5.06 -14.16
C ALA A 286 -3.37 -5.24 -15.05
N ALA A 287 -3.29 -4.79 -16.31
CA ALA A 287 -4.35 -5.00 -17.29
C ALA A 287 -4.61 -6.48 -17.61
N ALA A 288 -3.58 -7.33 -17.58
CA ALA A 288 -3.74 -8.79 -17.72
C ALA A 288 -4.47 -9.44 -16.56
N LYS A 289 -4.38 -8.87 -15.36
CA LYS A 289 -5.11 -9.31 -14.16
C LYS A 289 -6.43 -8.55 -13.95
N ASN A 290 -6.81 -7.65 -14.86
CA ASN A 290 -7.91 -6.70 -14.67
C ASN A 290 -7.78 -5.87 -13.38
N ALA A 291 -6.57 -5.71 -12.86
CA ALA A 291 -6.28 -5.04 -11.61
C ALA A 291 -6.05 -3.55 -11.86
N PRO A 292 -6.69 -2.64 -11.09
CA PRO A 292 -6.33 -1.23 -11.12
C PRO A 292 -4.98 -1.01 -10.43
N ILE A 293 -4.27 0.04 -10.84
CA ILE A 293 -3.04 0.49 -10.17
C ILE A 293 -3.39 1.66 -9.24
N LEU A 294 -3.21 1.45 -7.94
CA LEU A 294 -3.30 2.47 -6.91
C LEU A 294 -1.94 3.13 -6.72
N LEU A 295 -1.89 4.45 -6.91
CA LEU A 295 -0.69 5.24 -6.64
C LEU A 295 -0.61 5.58 -5.15
N VAL A 296 0.58 5.37 -4.57
CA VAL A 296 0.88 5.61 -3.16
C VAL A 296 2.14 6.46 -3.01
N ASN A 297 2.34 7.10 -1.86
CA ASN A 297 3.53 7.87 -1.53
C ASN A 297 4.05 7.56 -0.12
N ASN A 298 5.11 8.22 0.34
CA ASN A 298 5.63 8.00 1.70
C ASN A 298 5.05 8.94 2.75
N ASN A 299 4.16 9.86 2.39
CA ASN A 299 3.70 10.94 3.26
C ASN A 299 2.27 10.75 3.75
N ASN A 300 1.27 10.79 2.86
CA ASN A 300 -0.14 10.75 3.22
C ASN A 300 -0.88 9.79 2.29
N ASN A 301 -1.31 8.66 2.86
CA ASN A 301 -2.06 7.61 2.16
C ASN A 301 -3.44 7.33 2.78
N LYS A 302 -3.99 8.30 3.54
CA LYS A 302 -5.26 8.10 4.24
C LYS A 302 -6.40 7.75 3.28
N LEU A 303 -6.49 8.44 2.16
CA LEU A 303 -7.52 8.20 1.14
C LEU A 303 -7.31 6.86 0.41
N GLN A 304 -6.04 6.49 0.17
CA GLN A 304 -5.64 5.22 -0.45
C GLN A 304 -6.06 4.05 0.44
N LYS A 305 -5.77 4.13 1.75
CA LYS A 305 -6.20 3.15 2.73
C LYS A 305 -7.71 3.02 2.76
N GLN A 306 -8.43 4.13 2.86
CA GLN A 306 -9.90 4.13 2.84
C GLN A 306 -10.47 3.48 1.58
N PHE A 307 -9.86 3.72 0.42
CA PHE A 307 -10.24 3.09 -0.83
C PHE A 307 -10.01 1.57 -0.79
N VAL A 308 -8.84 1.12 -0.36
CA VAL A 308 -8.51 -0.33 -0.25
C VAL A 308 -9.47 -1.03 0.70
N ASP A 309 -9.74 -0.44 1.87
CA ASP A 309 -10.67 -0.96 2.87
C ASP A 309 -12.11 -1.07 2.32
N SER A 310 -12.53 -0.13 1.46
CA SER A 310 -13.86 -0.14 0.84
C SER A 310 -14.05 -1.20 -0.25
N MET A 311 -12.97 -1.57 -0.94
CA MET A 311 -13.01 -2.48 -2.11
C MET A 311 -12.73 -3.94 -1.75
N LYS A 312 -12.20 -4.22 -0.55
CA LYS A 312 -11.93 -5.58 -0.02
C LYS A 312 -11.13 -6.47 -0.98
N TYR A 313 -10.02 -5.97 -1.53
CA TYR A 313 -9.12 -6.78 -2.35
C TYR A 313 -8.52 -7.95 -1.55
N SER A 314 -8.41 -9.14 -2.18
CA SER A 314 -7.85 -10.34 -1.55
C SER A 314 -6.42 -10.67 -2.03
N SER A 315 -5.93 -9.92 -3.02
CA SER A 315 -4.57 -10.04 -3.54
C SER A 315 -3.98 -8.64 -3.82
N VAL A 316 -2.71 -8.46 -3.49
CA VAL A 316 -1.98 -7.21 -3.70
C VAL A 316 -0.73 -7.49 -4.51
N LEU A 317 -0.58 -6.79 -5.62
CA LEU A 317 0.69 -6.70 -6.36
C LEU A 317 1.41 -5.44 -5.92
N VAL A 318 2.72 -5.50 -5.73
CA VAL A 318 3.53 -4.32 -5.42
C VAL A 318 4.56 -4.15 -6.52
N TYR A 319 4.45 -3.08 -7.31
CA TYR A 319 5.43 -2.73 -8.34
C TYR A 319 6.48 -1.81 -7.73
N GLY A 320 7.72 -2.30 -7.70
CA GLY A 320 8.86 -1.59 -7.12
C GLY A 320 9.42 -2.23 -5.84
N GLY A 321 10.69 -1.91 -5.59
CA GLY A 321 11.42 -2.40 -4.42
C GLY A 321 10.99 -1.72 -3.11
N ILE A 322 11.61 -2.14 -2.00
CA ILE A 322 11.36 -1.60 -0.65
C ILE A 322 11.67 -0.09 -0.58
N GLY A 323 12.62 0.40 -1.39
CA GLY A 323 12.93 1.83 -1.47
C GLY A 323 11.84 2.69 -2.14
N SER A 324 10.93 2.10 -2.92
CA SER A 324 9.77 2.78 -3.51
C SER A 324 8.55 2.65 -2.60
N ILE A 325 8.26 1.44 -2.12
CA ILE A 325 7.15 1.15 -1.22
C ILE A 325 7.70 0.31 -0.07
N SER A 326 7.92 0.92 1.09
CA SER A 326 8.43 0.22 2.27
C SER A 326 7.43 -0.83 2.76
N ASP A 327 7.91 -1.82 3.50
CA ASP A 327 7.02 -2.84 4.08
C ASP A 327 6.08 -2.23 5.13
N ASN A 328 6.49 -1.14 5.78
CA ASN A 328 5.65 -0.36 6.68
C ASN A 328 4.49 0.33 5.96
N LEU A 329 4.77 1.04 4.86
CA LEU A 329 3.73 1.65 4.03
C LEU A 329 2.76 0.59 3.49
N LEU A 330 3.31 -0.51 2.98
CA LEU A 330 2.52 -1.63 2.49
C LEU A 330 1.63 -2.20 3.59
N GLY A 331 2.17 -2.44 4.77
CA GLY A 331 1.42 -2.93 5.92
C GLY A 331 0.29 -2.00 6.30
N LEU A 332 0.55 -0.69 6.41
CA LEU A 332 -0.47 0.33 6.69
C LEU A 332 -1.63 0.29 5.69
N LEU A 333 -1.33 0.06 4.41
CA LEU A 333 -2.33 0.04 3.34
C LEU A 333 -3.20 -1.22 3.35
N ILE A 334 -2.66 -2.36 3.79
CA ILE A 334 -3.35 -3.65 3.74
C ILE A 334 -3.83 -4.15 5.10
N SER A 335 -3.38 -3.53 6.19
CA SER A 335 -3.82 -3.83 7.53
C SER A 335 -5.26 -3.35 7.72
N ASN A 336 -6.09 -4.22 8.27
CA ASN A 336 -7.46 -3.91 8.64
C ASN A 336 -7.74 -4.48 10.04
N SER A 337 -8.74 -3.90 10.70
CA SER A 337 -9.12 -4.29 12.06
C SER A 337 -9.45 -5.77 12.18
N SER A 338 -10.07 -6.41 11.18
CA SER A 338 -10.38 -7.85 11.23
C SER A 338 -9.14 -8.75 11.24
N SER A 339 -8.11 -8.41 10.45
CA SER A 339 -6.83 -9.12 10.44
C SER A 339 -6.09 -8.93 11.76
N ALA A 340 -6.11 -7.70 12.30
CA ALA A 340 -5.51 -7.39 13.60
C ALA A 340 -6.20 -8.16 14.73
N MET A 341 -7.53 -8.11 14.83
CA MET A 341 -8.30 -8.86 15.83
C MET A 341 -8.02 -10.36 15.74
N SER A 342 -7.98 -10.92 14.53
CA SER A 342 -7.64 -12.34 14.35
C SER A 342 -6.24 -12.68 14.85
N ALA A 343 -5.25 -11.83 14.55
CA ALA A 343 -3.87 -12.01 15.00
C ALA A 343 -3.74 -11.90 16.52
N TYR A 344 -4.38 -10.90 17.15
CA TYR A 344 -4.42 -10.77 18.60
C TYR A 344 -5.09 -11.97 19.25
N SER A 345 -6.24 -12.42 18.74
CA SER A 345 -6.94 -13.59 19.27
C SER A 345 -6.05 -14.83 19.27
N ALA A 346 -5.27 -15.03 18.19
CA ALA A 346 -4.29 -16.12 18.11
C ALA A 346 -3.16 -15.98 19.14
N VAL A 347 -2.61 -14.78 19.34
CA VAL A 347 -1.58 -14.53 20.37
C VAL A 347 -2.13 -14.77 21.78
N LEU A 348 -3.30 -14.21 22.10
CA LEU A 348 -3.94 -14.33 23.41
C LEU A 348 -4.31 -15.77 23.76
N GLN A 349 -4.56 -16.60 22.75
CA GLN A 349 -4.84 -18.04 22.92
C GLN A 349 -3.57 -18.92 22.84
N ASN A 350 -2.37 -18.31 22.82
CA ASN A 350 -1.09 -19.01 22.63
C ASN A 350 -1.01 -19.85 21.34
N GLY A 351 -1.80 -19.50 20.32
CA GLY A 351 -1.78 -20.11 18.99
C GLY A 351 -0.80 -19.44 18.02
N ALA A 352 -0.29 -18.25 18.34
CA ALA A 352 0.71 -17.52 17.58
C ALA A 352 1.74 -16.85 18.49
N MET A 353 2.94 -16.64 17.98
CA MET A 353 3.96 -15.83 18.63
C MET A 353 3.77 -14.35 18.31
N PHE A 354 4.22 -13.47 19.21
CA PHE A 354 4.37 -12.05 18.97
C PHE A 354 5.85 -11.67 19.10
N PHE A 355 6.24 -10.50 18.58
CA PHE A 355 7.58 -9.96 18.72
C PHE A 355 7.62 -8.99 19.90
N SER A 356 8.32 -9.35 20.98
CA SER A 356 8.57 -8.48 22.12
C SER A 356 9.64 -7.45 21.73
N THR A 357 9.29 -6.16 21.85
CA THR A 357 10.21 -5.07 21.47
C THR A 357 11.27 -4.82 22.54
N ASP A 358 10.99 -5.16 23.79
CA ASP A 358 11.86 -4.93 24.94
C ASP A 358 13.10 -5.84 24.96
N ASP A 359 13.00 -7.06 24.43
CA ASP A 359 14.11 -8.01 24.34
C ASP A 359 14.46 -8.43 22.90
N SER A 360 13.75 -7.85 21.92
CA SER A 360 13.97 -8.06 20.49
C SER A 360 13.84 -9.52 20.04
N LYS A 361 12.92 -10.30 20.65
CA LYS A 361 12.69 -11.71 20.29
C LYS A 361 11.22 -12.00 19.99
N SER A 362 10.98 -13.10 19.27
CA SER A 362 9.63 -13.65 19.10
C SER A 362 9.36 -14.73 20.12
N GLU A 363 8.22 -14.66 20.80
CA GLU A 363 7.84 -15.61 21.85
C GLU A 363 6.32 -15.80 21.95
N SER A 364 5.90 -16.84 22.66
CA SER A 364 4.49 -17.03 23.01
C SER A 364 4.10 -16.15 24.20
N LEU A 365 2.81 -15.84 24.34
CA LEU A 365 2.32 -15.06 25.48
C LEU A 365 2.65 -15.73 26.83
N ASN A 366 2.57 -17.05 26.90
CA ASN A 366 2.95 -17.78 28.10
C ASN A 366 4.44 -17.67 28.41
N ASP A 367 5.31 -17.71 27.39
CA ASP A 367 6.75 -17.58 27.62
C ASP A 367 7.08 -16.18 28.15
N PHE A 368 6.49 -15.14 27.54
CA PHE A 368 6.61 -13.75 27.99
C PHE A 368 6.18 -13.58 29.46
N LEU A 369 5.03 -14.14 29.84
CA LEU A 369 4.52 -14.10 31.22
C LEU A 369 5.38 -14.87 32.24
N ASN A 370 6.41 -15.58 31.79
CA ASN A 370 7.40 -16.23 32.64
C ASN A 370 8.83 -15.67 32.42
N ASP A 371 9.03 -14.65 31.57
CA ASP A 371 10.35 -14.10 31.29
C ASP A 371 10.75 -12.98 32.28
N ASN A 372 11.58 -13.36 33.25
CA ASN A 372 12.11 -12.44 34.25
C ASN A 372 13.10 -11.38 33.71
N ASN A 373 13.46 -11.43 32.42
CA ASN A 373 14.28 -10.39 31.78
C ASN A 373 13.46 -9.14 31.42
N VAL A 374 12.15 -9.30 31.20
CA VAL A 374 11.25 -8.23 30.76
C VAL A 374 10.27 -7.86 31.87
N ILE A 375 9.62 -8.86 32.50
CA ILE A 375 8.65 -8.64 33.56
C ILE A 375 9.22 -8.98 34.94
N THR A 376 8.82 -8.23 35.96
CA THR A 376 9.26 -8.46 37.34
C THR A 376 8.42 -9.54 38.01
N ASN A 377 9.03 -10.68 38.31
CA ASN A 377 8.37 -11.89 38.81
C ASN A 377 7.38 -12.49 37.80
N LYS A 378 6.90 -13.71 38.10
CA LYS A 378 5.85 -14.34 37.32
C LYS A 378 4.55 -13.54 37.46
N GLN A 379 4.11 -12.93 36.37
CA GLN A 379 2.86 -12.18 36.31
C GLN A 379 1.76 -12.97 35.59
N SER A 380 0.53 -12.52 35.77
CA SER A 380 -0.66 -13.03 35.10
C SER A 380 -1.46 -11.86 34.54
N ILE A 381 -2.31 -12.14 33.55
CA ILE A 381 -3.19 -11.13 32.97
C ILE A 381 -4.51 -11.12 33.75
N THR A 382 -4.86 -9.97 34.31
CA THR A 382 -6.10 -9.77 35.09
C THR A 382 -7.22 -9.20 34.22
N HIS A 383 -6.89 -8.17 33.43
CA HIS A 383 -7.82 -7.50 32.53
C HIS A 383 -7.16 -7.20 31.19
N PHE A 384 -7.99 -6.87 30.21
CA PHE A 384 -7.55 -6.30 28.96
C PHE A 384 -8.54 -5.26 28.45
N THR A 385 -8.08 -4.37 27.58
CA THR A 385 -8.92 -3.45 26.83
C THR A 385 -8.53 -3.46 25.35
N VAL A 386 -9.45 -3.05 24.49
CA VAL A 386 -9.25 -2.95 23.04
C VAL A 386 -9.68 -1.57 22.59
N LEU A 387 -8.73 -0.75 22.12
CA LEU A 387 -8.99 0.59 21.62
C LEU A 387 -7.88 1.04 20.67
N ASP A 388 -8.22 1.94 19.76
CA ASP A 388 -7.29 2.56 18.81
C ASP A 388 -6.51 3.66 19.55
N MET A 389 -5.23 3.40 19.83
CA MET A 389 -4.39 4.30 20.64
C MET A 389 -3.82 5.46 19.83
N ASP A 390 -3.47 5.23 18.55
CA ASP A 390 -2.75 6.21 17.72
C ASP A 390 -3.59 6.83 16.59
N GLY A 391 -4.84 6.36 16.41
CA GLY A 391 -5.82 6.89 15.46
C GLY A 391 -5.72 6.31 14.05
N ASP A 392 -5.06 5.18 13.86
CA ASP A 392 -4.90 4.53 12.56
C ASP A 392 -6.10 3.64 12.14
N ASN A 393 -7.13 3.53 13.00
CA ASN A 393 -8.31 2.67 12.90
C ASN A 393 -8.04 1.17 13.03
N ILE A 394 -6.88 0.80 13.58
CA ILE A 394 -6.52 -0.56 13.98
C ILE A 394 -6.41 -0.53 15.50
N PRO A 395 -7.30 -1.22 16.23
CA PRO A 395 -7.20 -1.20 17.68
C PRO A 395 -5.94 -1.93 18.17
N GLU A 396 -5.38 -1.46 19.28
CA GLU A 396 -4.43 -2.23 20.09
C GLU A 396 -5.17 -3.08 21.12
N VAL A 397 -4.52 -4.16 21.57
CA VAL A 397 -4.94 -4.89 22.78
C VAL A 397 -3.97 -4.56 23.89
N ILE A 398 -4.48 -3.98 24.98
CA ILE A 398 -3.69 -3.64 26.16
C ILE A 398 -4.00 -4.66 27.25
N LEU A 399 -2.98 -5.35 27.76
CA LEU A 399 -3.07 -6.35 28.81
C LEU A 399 -2.63 -5.76 30.13
N GLU A 400 -3.43 -5.92 31.17
CA GLU A 400 -3.08 -5.56 32.54
C GLU A 400 -2.35 -6.74 33.21
N LEU A 401 -1.10 -6.51 33.63
CA LEU A 401 -0.23 -7.52 34.23
C LEU A 401 -0.17 -7.37 35.75
N SER A 402 -0.23 -8.49 36.47
CA SER A 402 -0.25 -8.51 37.94
C SER A 402 0.36 -9.78 38.53
N SER A 403 1.07 -9.64 39.66
CA SER A 403 1.51 -10.77 40.50
C SER A 403 0.64 -10.98 41.76
N THR A 404 -0.13 -9.96 42.18
CA THR A 404 -0.90 -9.96 43.45
C THR A 404 -2.37 -9.55 43.30
N ASN A 405 -2.94 -9.64 42.09
CA ASN A 405 -4.26 -9.13 41.68
C ASN A 405 -4.40 -7.59 41.64
N ALA A 406 -3.32 -6.85 41.90
CA ALA A 406 -3.23 -5.42 41.64
C ALA A 406 -2.39 -5.14 40.37
N PRO A 407 -2.77 -4.19 39.51
CA PRO A 407 -2.01 -3.86 38.31
C PRO A 407 -0.57 -3.44 38.65
N GLU A 408 0.40 -3.97 37.93
CA GLU A 408 1.84 -3.69 38.11
C GLU A 408 2.51 -3.18 36.84
N ALA A 409 1.97 -3.58 35.69
CA ALA A 409 2.47 -3.22 34.37
C ALA A 409 1.40 -3.46 33.31
N TYR A 410 1.69 -3.04 32.09
CA TYR A 410 0.88 -3.29 30.92
C TYR A 410 1.74 -3.89 29.79
N GLU A 411 1.10 -4.70 28.96
CA GLU A 411 1.65 -5.15 27.68
C GLU A 411 0.73 -4.68 26.57
N ILE A 412 1.23 -3.84 25.66
CA ILE A 412 0.46 -3.33 24.53
C ILE A 412 0.78 -4.16 23.30
N LEU A 413 -0.21 -4.89 22.78
CA LEU A 413 -0.12 -5.62 21.53
C LEU A 413 -0.59 -4.73 20.39
N HIS A 414 0.29 -4.49 19.43
CA HIS A 414 0.04 -3.69 18.22
C HIS A 414 0.29 -4.54 16.97
N TYR A 415 -0.67 -4.55 16.05
CA TYR A 415 -0.62 -5.33 14.83
C TYR A 415 -0.07 -4.51 13.66
N LYS A 416 1.01 -4.99 13.06
CA LYS A 416 1.68 -4.34 11.94
C LYS A 416 2.31 -5.35 11.00
N ASN A 417 2.16 -5.13 9.70
CA ASN A 417 2.79 -5.94 8.64
C ASN A 417 2.54 -7.46 8.78
N GLY A 418 1.34 -7.87 9.22
CA GLY A 418 1.03 -9.29 9.43
C GLY A 418 1.58 -9.91 10.71
N LYS A 419 2.16 -9.11 11.61
CA LYS A 419 2.74 -9.54 12.87
C LYS A 419 2.16 -8.75 14.04
N VAL A 420 2.19 -9.35 15.22
CA VAL A 420 1.88 -8.67 16.49
C VAL A 420 3.19 -8.29 17.16
N TYR A 421 3.30 -7.04 17.57
CA TYR A 421 4.41 -6.48 18.32
C TYR A 421 3.95 -6.15 19.74
N GLY A 422 4.77 -6.49 20.72
CA GLY A 422 4.53 -6.25 22.14
C GLY A 422 5.39 -5.12 22.67
N TYR A 423 4.77 -4.21 23.41
CA TYR A 423 5.40 -3.06 24.03
C TYR A 423 5.10 -3.07 25.53
N HIS A 424 6.11 -3.42 26.33
CA HIS A 424 5.98 -3.44 27.77
C HIS A 424 5.95 -2.02 28.34
N ARG A 425 5.11 -1.80 29.34
CA ARG A 425 4.99 -0.52 30.07
C ARG A 425 4.85 -0.75 31.56
N VAL A 426 5.61 -0.02 32.34
CA VAL A 426 5.42 0.03 33.79
C VAL A 426 4.07 0.68 34.12
N LEU A 427 3.49 0.36 35.28
CA LEU A 427 2.16 0.87 35.70
C LEU A 427 2.01 2.39 35.50
N ARG A 428 3.03 3.15 35.92
CA ARG A 428 3.01 4.62 35.89
C ARG A 428 3.09 5.23 34.49
N ALA A 429 3.39 4.43 33.48
CA ALA A 429 3.53 4.88 32.10
C ALA A 429 2.21 4.79 31.30
N LEU A 430 1.11 4.35 31.92
CA LEU A 430 -0.20 4.21 31.26
C LEU A 430 -1.36 4.30 32.27
N GLU A 431 -1.35 5.34 33.10
CA GLU A 431 -2.41 5.60 34.07
C GLU A 431 -3.61 6.29 33.39
N ASP A 432 -4.82 6.13 33.95
CA ASP A 432 -6.03 6.85 33.52
C ASP A 432 -6.34 6.76 32.00
N LEU A 433 -6.07 5.59 31.40
CA LEU A 433 -6.26 5.34 29.97
C LEU A 433 -7.70 5.59 29.52
N LYS A 434 -7.86 6.52 28.57
CA LYS A 434 -9.13 6.94 27.99
C LYS A 434 -9.47 6.13 26.74
N SER A 435 -10.76 6.15 26.40
CA SER A 435 -11.30 5.48 25.22
C SER A 435 -10.83 6.06 23.87
N ASP A 436 -10.20 7.23 23.87
CA ASP A 436 -9.59 7.85 22.69
C ASP A 436 -8.06 7.63 22.61
N GLY A 437 -7.50 6.78 23.48
CA GLY A 437 -6.07 6.47 23.53
C GLY A 437 -5.22 7.43 24.33
N THR A 438 -5.79 8.51 24.88
CA THR A 438 -5.05 9.40 25.80
C THR A 438 -4.85 8.75 27.17
N PHE A 439 -3.73 9.04 27.82
CA PHE A 439 -3.41 8.52 29.15
C PHE A 439 -2.55 9.52 29.95
N LEU A 440 -2.38 9.23 31.23
CA LEU A 440 -1.46 9.90 32.14
C LEU A 440 -0.20 9.06 32.35
N GLU A 441 0.95 9.73 32.33
CA GLU A 441 2.23 9.18 32.78
C GLU A 441 2.71 9.94 34.03
N SER A 442 3.37 9.23 34.94
CA SER A 442 4.07 9.81 36.10
C SER A 442 5.56 9.44 36.11
N GLY A 443 6.42 10.44 35.82
CA GLY A 443 7.89 10.33 35.85
C GLY A 443 8.50 10.53 37.25
N GLY A 444 7.71 11.01 38.21
CA GLY A 444 8.14 11.36 39.56
C GLY A 444 6.98 11.93 40.40
N ALA A 445 7.25 12.33 41.64
CA ALA A 445 6.22 12.86 42.55
C ALA A 445 5.56 14.18 42.08
N PHE A 446 6.18 14.86 41.10
CA PHE A 446 5.77 16.17 40.59
C PHE A 446 5.82 16.28 39.06
N ASP A 447 6.05 15.15 38.35
CA ASP A 447 6.12 15.13 36.89
C ASP A 447 4.97 14.30 36.35
N HIS A 448 4.02 14.97 35.70
CA HIS A 448 2.82 14.36 35.13
C HIS A 448 2.68 14.76 33.66
N THR A 449 2.52 13.77 32.80
CA THR A 449 2.36 13.97 31.36
C THR A 449 1.01 13.43 30.91
N PHE A 450 0.22 14.22 30.21
CA PHE A 450 -0.95 13.77 29.47
C PHE A 450 -0.56 13.57 28.01
N ALA A 451 -0.66 12.34 27.51
CA ALA A 451 -0.06 11.95 26.23
C ALA A 451 -0.91 10.97 25.42
N LYS A 452 -0.45 10.71 24.20
CA LYS A 452 -0.83 9.57 23.34
C LYS A 452 0.41 8.82 22.90
N LEU A 453 0.24 7.54 22.55
CA LEU A 453 1.26 6.79 21.84
C LEU A 453 1.09 6.96 20.34
N LYS A 454 2.20 6.84 19.62
CA LYS A 454 2.25 6.66 18.18
C LYS A 454 3.18 5.50 17.85
N PHE A 455 2.69 4.49 17.15
CA PHE A 455 3.52 3.35 16.79
C PHE A 455 4.29 3.63 15.48
N ASN A 456 5.59 3.37 15.51
CA ASN A 456 6.52 3.70 14.44
C ASN A 456 7.23 2.44 13.91
N GLU A 457 8.18 2.59 12.98
CA GLU A 457 8.96 1.45 12.44
C GLU A 457 9.84 0.77 13.50
N ASN A 458 10.38 1.54 14.44
CA ASN A 458 11.41 1.08 15.38
C ASN A 458 10.94 1.01 16.83
N GLY A 459 9.65 1.24 17.10
CA GLY A 459 9.17 1.40 18.46
C GLY A 459 7.85 2.14 18.52
N SER A 460 7.68 2.89 19.59
CA SER A 460 6.54 3.74 19.86
C SER A 460 7.05 5.07 20.40
N ASP A 461 6.58 6.18 19.84
CA ASP A 461 6.85 7.51 20.36
C ASP A 461 5.71 7.95 21.26
N GLU A 462 6.06 8.74 22.27
CA GLU A 462 5.06 9.47 23.05
C GLU A 462 4.81 10.85 22.43
N ILE A 463 3.54 11.18 22.24
CA ILE A 463 3.07 12.51 21.85
C ILE A 463 2.54 13.20 23.10
N GLN A 464 3.38 14.06 23.68
CA GLN A 464 2.98 14.93 24.79
C GLN A 464 1.90 15.93 24.35
N ILE A 465 0.76 15.90 25.04
CA ILE A 465 -0.34 16.86 24.86
C ILE A 465 -0.25 17.96 25.92
N ALA A 466 0.04 17.59 27.16
CA ALA A 466 0.29 18.53 28.26
C ALA A 466 1.28 17.90 29.25
N ALA A 467 2.09 18.71 29.92
CA ALA A 467 2.95 18.20 30.99
C ALA A 467 3.17 19.22 32.11
N GLU A 468 3.31 18.69 33.32
CA GLU A 468 3.90 19.36 34.47
C GLU A 468 5.33 18.85 34.64
N VAL A 469 6.29 19.78 34.65
CA VAL A 469 7.72 19.47 34.77
C VAL A 469 8.29 20.19 35.98
N SER A 470 8.85 19.42 36.90
CA SER A 470 9.55 19.91 38.07
C SER A 470 11.04 20.13 37.75
N ASN A 471 11.58 21.27 38.18
CA ASN A 471 13.01 21.57 38.11
C ASN A 471 13.54 21.78 39.51
N GLN A 472 14.67 21.16 39.83
CA GLN A 472 15.33 21.31 41.12
C GLN A 472 16.65 22.08 40.95
N GLU A 473 16.71 23.31 41.47
CA GLU A 473 17.93 24.10 41.53
C GLU A 473 18.20 24.54 42.97
N ASN A 474 19.40 24.24 43.48
CA ASN A 474 19.86 24.62 44.83
C ASN A 474 18.89 24.23 45.97
N GLY A 475 18.15 23.13 45.83
CA GLY A 475 17.20 22.64 46.83
C GLY A 475 15.80 23.26 46.76
N ASN A 476 15.57 24.21 45.84
CA ASN A 476 14.23 24.73 45.53
C ASN A 476 13.64 23.96 44.34
N ILE A 477 12.35 23.61 44.44
CA ILE A 477 11.59 22.98 43.37
C ILE A 477 10.73 24.06 42.71
N SER A 478 10.82 24.18 41.39
CA SER A 478 9.92 25.01 40.57
C SER A 478 9.18 24.14 39.56
N GLU A 479 7.90 24.44 39.34
CA GLU A 479 7.02 23.72 38.43
C GLU A 479 6.79 24.56 37.16
N THR A 480 6.91 23.96 35.99
CA THR A 480 6.54 24.56 34.70
C THR A 480 5.46 23.74 34.02
N TYR A 481 4.43 24.40 33.51
CA TYR A 481 3.28 23.75 32.90
C TYR A 481 3.22 23.99 31.40
N TYR A 482 2.92 22.95 30.64
CA TYR A 482 2.86 22.98 29.18
C TYR A 482 1.51 22.46 28.68
N ILE A 483 0.96 23.14 27.66
CA ILE A 483 -0.11 22.60 26.80
C ILE A 483 0.38 22.72 25.35
N GLY A 484 0.60 21.56 24.71
CA GLY A 484 1.42 21.45 23.51
C GLY A 484 2.79 22.07 23.75
N ASN A 485 3.23 22.94 22.83
CA ASN A 485 4.55 23.59 22.92
C ASN A 485 4.50 24.95 23.67
N LYS A 486 3.42 25.26 24.39
CA LYS A 486 3.24 26.56 25.07
C LYS A 486 3.34 26.41 26.58
N ILE A 487 4.11 27.29 27.21
CA ILE A 487 4.11 27.46 28.67
C ILE A 487 2.80 28.14 29.07
N VAL A 488 2.12 27.60 30.07
CA VAL A 488 0.84 28.11 30.59
C VAL A 488 0.92 28.32 32.11
N THR A 489 -0.06 29.01 32.67
CA THR A 489 -0.21 29.12 34.12
C THR A 489 -0.71 27.81 34.74
N LYS A 490 -0.42 27.58 36.03
CA LYS A 490 -0.96 26.42 36.78
C LYS A 490 -2.48 26.29 36.64
N LYS A 491 -3.20 27.41 36.72
CA LYS A 491 -4.66 27.42 36.56
C LYS A 491 -5.11 26.94 35.19
N GLU A 492 -4.48 27.40 34.12
CA GLU A 492 -4.82 26.98 32.75
C GLU A 492 -4.52 25.49 32.54
N PHE A 493 -3.43 24.99 33.11
CA PHE A 493 -3.10 23.57 33.11
C PHE A 493 -4.12 22.75 33.91
N ASP A 494 -4.45 23.15 35.15
CA ASP A 494 -5.44 22.47 35.98
C ASP A 494 -6.82 22.45 35.31
N ASP A 495 -7.23 23.55 34.68
CA ASP A 495 -8.49 23.64 33.92
C ASP A 495 -8.47 22.67 32.72
N PHE A 496 -7.34 22.57 32.00
CA PHE A 496 -7.13 21.61 30.92
C PHE A 496 -7.23 20.16 31.43
N MET A 497 -6.50 19.82 32.50
CA MET A 497 -6.50 18.46 33.08
C MET A 497 -7.89 18.08 33.60
N ASN A 498 -8.59 19.00 34.27
CA ASN A 498 -9.96 18.79 34.75
C ASN A 498 -10.99 18.62 33.62
N SER A 499 -10.75 19.21 32.46
CA SER A 499 -11.58 18.98 31.28
C SER A 499 -11.35 17.58 30.72
N ASN A 500 -10.08 17.14 30.61
CA ASN A 500 -9.71 15.85 30.03
C ASN A 500 -9.97 14.66 30.98
N SER A 501 -9.94 14.86 32.30
CA SER A 501 -10.28 13.81 33.28
C SER A 501 -11.73 13.34 33.15
N LYS A 502 -12.62 14.18 32.60
CA LYS A 502 -14.03 13.87 32.29
C LYS A 502 -14.22 13.07 30.99
N SER A 503 -13.16 12.88 30.21
CA SER A 503 -13.20 12.04 29.02
C SER A 503 -13.54 10.60 29.40
N LYS A 504 -14.22 9.90 28.48
CA LYS A 504 -14.68 8.54 28.72
C LYS A 504 -13.48 7.60 28.89
N GLN A 505 -13.48 6.85 30.00
CA GLN A 505 -12.47 5.84 30.31
C GLN A 505 -12.44 4.70 29.30
N ALA A 506 -11.28 4.05 29.17
CA ALA A 506 -11.19 2.77 28.46
C ALA A 506 -12.08 1.72 29.14
N ASN A 507 -12.67 0.84 28.33
CA ASN A 507 -13.51 -0.25 28.81
C ASN A 507 -12.64 -1.48 29.07
N TRP A 508 -12.45 -1.83 30.34
CA TRP A 508 -11.67 -2.99 30.74
C TRP A 508 -12.55 -4.25 30.89
N TYR A 509 -12.03 -5.38 30.42
CA TYR A 509 -12.67 -6.69 30.46
C TYR A 509 -11.81 -7.64 31.28
N VAL A 510 -12.44 -8.52 32.07
CA VAL A 510 -11.72 -9.58 32.78
C VAL A 510 -11.09 -10.52 31.75
N TYR A 511 -9.80 -10.83 31.92
CA TYR A 511 -9.11 -11.73 31.01
C TYR A 511 -9.54 -13.19 31.22
N ASN A 512 -10.27 -13.73 30.25
CA ASN A 512 -10.62 -15.14 30.15
C ASN A 512 -11.01 -15.48 28.70
N ASN A 513 -11.04 -16.78 28.36
CA ASN A 513 -11.31 -17.24 27.00
C ASN A 513 -12.65 -16.75 26.43
N GLU A 514 -13.68 -16.60 27.26
CA GLU A 514 -15.01 -16.14 26.82
C GLU A 514 -14.97 -14.66 26.43
N GLN A 515 -14.39 -13.81 27.27
CA GLN A 515 -14.23 -12.38 26.99
C GLN A 515 -13.30 -12.14 25.80
N VAL A 516 -12.17 -12.84 25.72
CA VAL A 516 -11.26 -12.76 24.57
C VAL A 516 -11.99 -13.13 23.27
N SER A 517 -12.75 -14.23 23.26
CA SER A 517 -13.50 -14.65 22.07
C SER A 517 -14.63 -13.70 21.67
N THR A 518 -15.10 -12.87 22.60
CA THR A 518 -16.22 -11.94 22.38
C THR A 518 -15.72 -10.56 21.93
N VAL A 519 -14.66 -10.07 22.56
CA VAL A 519 -14.14 -8.70 22.38
C VAL A 519 -13.08 -8.65 21.26
N VAL A 520 -12.32 -9.73 21.06
CA VAL A 520 -11.22 -9.82 20.08
C VAL A 520 -11.62 -10.76 18.94
N LYS A 521 -12.54 -10.31 18.08
CA LYS A 521 -13.13 -11.08 16.98
C LYS A 521 -13.11 -10.36 15.64
#